data_AF-A0A448MTG7-F1
#
_entry.id   AF-A0A448MTG7-F1
#
_cell.length_a   1.000
_cell.length_b   1.000
_cell.length_c   1.000
_cell.angle_alpha   90.00
_cell.angle_beta   90.00
_cell.angle_gamma   90.00
#
_symmetry.space_group_name_H-M   'P 1'
#
loop_
_entity.id
_entity.type
_entity.pdbx_description
1 polymer ?
#
loop_
_entity_poly.entity_id
_entity_poly.type
_entity_poly.pdbx_seq_one_letter_code
_entity_poly.pdbx_strand_id
1 'polypeptide(L)'
;MEDFDAAIIFARTKTATLDITELLEKNGFRSAALNGDMTQQLREQTLDRLRNGSLDIAVATDVAARGIDIERISLVVNYDIPLDAESYVHRIGRTGRAGRSGRALLFVEPRERRLLRNIEHLMKKPINEVELPNHLILQECRRKNS
;
A
#
# COMPACT_ATOMS: atom_id res chain seq x y z
N MET A 1 15.37 9.23 -6.34
CA MET A 1 14.54 8.01 -6.20
C MET A 1 14.29 7.89 -4.72
N GLU A 2 13.03 7.92 -4.30
CA GLU A 2 12.73 7.90 -2.88
C GLU A 2 12.50 6.45 -2.46
N ASP A 3 13.42 5.93 -1.66
CA ASP A 3 13.36 4.58 -1.13
C ASP A 3 12.25 4.46 -0.06
N PHE A 4 11.67 3.27 0.05
CA PHE A 4 10.77 2.90 1.14
C PHE A 4 11.37 1.74 1.91
N ASP A 5 11.03 1.62 3.19
CA ASP A 5 11.53 0.56 4.08
C ASP A 5 10.58 -0.65 4.10
N ALA A 6 9.29 -0.39 4.31
CA ALA A 6 8.23 -1.35 4.04
C ALA A 6 7.00 -0.64 3.48
N ALA A 7 6.21 -1.37 2.68
CA ALA A 7 4.98 -0.88 2.08
C ALA A 7 3.78 -1.75 2.44
N ILE A 8 2.63 -1.11 2.58
CA ILE A 8 1.33 -1.79 2.59
C ILE A 8 0.49 -1.30 1.41
N ILE A 9 -0.04 -2.24 0.63
CA ILE A 9 -0.89 -1.99 -0.52
C ILE A 9 -2.30 -2.43 -0.20
N PHE A 10 -3.26 -1.52 -0.29
CA PHE A 10 -4.66 -1.80 -0.05
C PHE A 10 -5.42 -2.08 -1.34
N ALA A 11 -6.02 -3.26 -1.41
CA ALA A 11 -6.91 -3.67 -2.49
C ALA A 11 -8.30 -4.02 -1.94
N ARG A 12 -9.32 -3.91 -2.79
CA ARG A 12 -10.73 -4.07 -2.43
C ARG A 12 -11.11 -5.54 -2.24
N THR A 13 -10.58 -6.43 -3.08
CA THR A 13 -10.98 -7.83 -3.12
C THR A 13 -9.82 -8.75 -2.74
N LYS A 14 -10.16 -9.94 -2.22
CA LYS A 14 -9.16 -10.98 -1.90
C LYS A 14 -8.42 -11.44 -3.16
N THR A 15 -9.13 -11.58 -4.28
CA THR A 15 -8.51 -11.92 -5.57
C THR A 15 -7.46 -10.90 -5.98
N ALA A 16 -7.79 -9.59 -5.90
CA ALA A 16 -6.83 -8.54 -6.20
C ALA A 16 -5.59 -8.59 -5.29
N THR A 17 -5.74 -8.95 -4.01
CA THR A 17 -4.56 -9.12 -3.14
C THR A 17 -3.59 -10.18 -3.64
N LEU A 18 -4.12 -11.28 -4.19
CA LEU A 18 -3.32 -12.38 -4.71
C LEU A 18 -2.67 -12.00 -6.05
N ASP A 19 -3.44 -11.43 -6.97
CA ASP A 19 -2.96 -11.02 -8.30
C ASP A 19 -1.84 -9.97 -8.20
N ILE A 20 -2.01 -8.97 -7.32
CA ILE A 20 -1.00 -7.93 -7.08
C ILE A 20 0.25 -8.55 -6.44
N THR A 21 0.09 -9.47 -5.48
CA THR A 21 1.22 -10.15 -4.84
C THR A 21 2.02 -10.95 -5.86
N GLU A 22 1.35 -11.74 -6.71
CA GLU A 22 2.01 -12.52 -7.77
C GLU A 22 2.76 -11.62 -8.76
N LEU A 23 2.16 -10.49 -9.14
CA LEU A 23 2.82 -9.50 -10.00
C LEU A 23 4.08 -8.93 -9.34
N LEU A 24 4.03 -8.59 -8.06
CA LEU A 24 5.17 -8.08 -7.31
C LEU A 24 6.30 -9.11 -7.20
N GLU A 25 5.97 -10.36 -6.86
CA GLU A 25 6.94 -11.46 -6.77
C GLU A 25 7.61 -11.73 -8.12
N LYS A 26 6.85 -11.72 -9.22
CA LYS A 26 7.37 -11.84 -10.60
C LYS A 26 8.34 -10.72 -10.97
N ASN A 27 8.24 -9.56 -10.33
CA ASN A 27 9.15 -8.43 -10.50
C ASN A 27 10.26 -8.38 -9.44
N GLY A 28 10.44 -9.44 -8.65
CA GLY A 28 11.54 -9.59 -7.71
C GLY A 28 11.30 -8.97 -6.32
N PHE A 29 10.08 -8.54 -6.01
CA PHE A 29 9.76 -8.00 -4.69
C PHE A 29 9.40 -9.11 -3.70
N ARG A 30 9.80 -8.94 -2.43
CA ARG A 30 9.38 -9.81 -1.33
C ARG A 30 8.02 -9.35 -0.82
N SER A 31 6.96 -9.90 -1.39
CA SER A 31 5.57 -9.55 -1.06
C SER A 31 4.75 -10.72 -0.52
N ALA A 32 3.68 -10.43 0.21
CA ALA A 32 2.70 -11.43 0.63
C ALA A 32 1.30 -10.82 0.71
N ALA A 33 0.29 -11.62 0.38
CA ALA A 33 -1.10 -11.25 0.58
C ALA A 33 -1.50 -11.34 2.06
N LEU A 34 -2.31 -10.40 2.52
CA LEU A 34 -2.99 -10.36 3.81
C LEU A 34 -4.50 -10.24 3.57
N ASN A 35 -5.20 -11.37 3.52
CA ASN A 35 -6.64 -11.40 3.25
C ASN A 35 -7.40 -12.25 4.28
N GLY A 36 -8.72 -12.21 4.20
CA GLY A 36 -9.61 -12.86 5.19
C GLY A 36 -9.65 -14.39 5.13
N ASP A 37 -8.99 -15.03 4.16
CA ASP A 37 -8.92 -16.50 4.07
C ASP A 37 -7.67 -17.06 4.80
N MET A 38 -6.78 -16.18 5.28
CA MET A 38 -5.61 -16.59 6.04
C MET A 38 -5.99 -17.03 7.44
N THR A 39 -5.34 -18.10 7.91
CA THR A 39 -5.39 -18.47 9.32
C THR A 39 -4.74 -17.37 10.17
N GLN A 40 -5.16 -17.24 11.43
CA GLN A 40 -4.58 -16.28 12.36
C GLN A 40 -3.05 -16.50 12.52
N GLN A 41 -2.61 -17.76 12.56
CA GLN A 41 -1.19 -18.12 12.62
C GLN A 41 -0.40 -17.62 11.41
N LEU A 42 -0.92 -17.83 10.20
CA LEU A 42 -0.25 -17.40 8.97
C LEU A 42 -0.22 -15.86 8.86
N ARG A 43 -1.29 -15.20 9.31
CA ARG A 43 -1.36 -13.75 9.43
C ARG A 43 -0.22 -13.24 10.33
N GLU A 44 -0.10 -13.77 11.55
CA GLU A 44 0.93 -13.35 12.51
C GLU A 44 2.34 -13.59 11.95
N GLN A 45 2.59 -14.76 11.36
CA GLN A 45 3.87 -15.05 10.71
C GLN A 45 4.20 -14.05 9.58
N THR A 46 3.21 -13.66 8.78
CA THR A 46 3.40 -12.69 7.69
C THR A 46 3.71 -11.29 8.24
N LEU A 47 3.01 -10.88 9.31
CA LEU A 47 3.27 -9.62 9.99
C LEU A 47 4.66 -9.60 10.67
N ASP A 48 5.09 -10.72 11.24
CA ASP A 48 6.43 -10.85 11.84
C ASP A 48 7.52 -10.76 10.78
N ARG A 49 7.32 -11.39 9.61
CA ARG A 49 8.21 -11.25 8.46
C ARG A 49 8.26 -9.80 7.95
N LEU A 50 7.12 -9.13 7.93
CA LEU A 50 7.06 -7.70 7.61
C LEU A 50 7.67 -6.82 8.70
N ARG A 51 7.74 -7.26 9.96
CA ARG A 51 8.41 -6.51 11.03
C ARG A 51 9.93 -6.68 10.96
N ASN A 52 10.41 -7.90 10.73
CA ASN A 52 11.83 -8.25 10.82
C ASN A 52 12.67 -8.03 9.54
N GLY A 53 12.07 -7.63 8.43
CA GLY A 53 12.79 -7.30 7.19
C GLY A 53 12.92 -8.45 6.21
N SER A 54 12.30 -9.60 6.48
CA SER A 54 12.24 -10.72 5.52
C SER A 54 11.11 -10.60 4.48
N LEU A 55 10.16 -9.69 4.71
CA LEU A 55 9.13 -9.25 3.79
C LEU A 55 9.14 -7.72 3.70
N ASP A 56 8.98 -7.16 2.50
CA ASP A 56 9.01 -5.71 2.28
C ASP A 56 7.62 -5.13 1.97
N ILE A 57 6.74 -5.94 1.37
CA ILE A 57 5.43 -5.49 0.92
C ILE A 57 4.34 -6.43 1.43
N ALA A 58 3.30 -5.88 2.06
CA ALA A 58 2.07 -6.61 2.31
C ALA A 58 0.92 -6.05 1.48
N VAL A 59 0.16 -6.94 0.83
CA VAL A 59 -1.02 -6.56 0.03
C VAL A 59 -2.28 -6.99 0.78
N ALA A 60 -3.07 -6.04 1.26
CA ALA A 60 -4.14 -6.30 2.22
C ALA A 60 -5.52 -5.78 1.79
N THR A 61 -6.56 -6.41 2.32
CA THR A 61 -7.91 -5.79 2.39
C THR A 61 -8.07 -5.01 3.69
N ASP A 62 -9.04 -4.09 3.76
CA ASP A 62 -9.29 -3.30 4.97
C ASP A 62 -9.49 -4.15 6.22
N VAL A 63 -10.28 -5.22 6.12
CA VAL A 63 -10.56 -6.13 7.24
C VAL A 63 -9.27 -6.81 7.70
N ALA A 64 -8.47 -7.31 6.76
CA ALA A 64 -7.22 -7.96 7.07
C ALA A 64 -6.13 -6.97 7.50
N ALA A 65 -6.25 -5.67 7.27
CA ALA A 65 -5.26 -4.71 7.75
C ALA A 65 -5.52 -4.16 9.15
N ARG A 66 -6.67 -4.49 9.76
CA ARG A 66 -7.01 -4.02 11.11
C ARG A 66 -6.01 -4.53 12.15
N GLY A 67 -5.67 -3.67 13.10
CA GLY A 67 -4.73 -3.98 14.16
C GLY A 67 -3.26 -4.10 13.73
N ILE A 68 -2.91 -3.81 12.46
CA ILE A 68 -1.52 -3.77 12.03
C ILE A 68 -0.85 -2.54 12.64
N ASP A 69 0.18 -2.79 13.45
CA ASP A 69 1.09 -1.78 13.98
C ASP A 69 2.54 -2.21 13.69
N ILE A 70 3.10 -1.67 12.61
CA ILE A 70 4.46 -1.98 12.15
C ILE A 70 5.12 -0.65 11.79
N GLU A 71 6.08 -0.23 12.62
CA GLU A 71 6.79 1.05 12.49
C GLU A 71 7.53 1.19 11.15
N ARG A 72 7.91 0.06 10.55
CA ARG A 72 8.67 0.01 9.30
C ARG A 72 7.87 0.45 8.07
N ILE A 73 6.54 0.52 8.17
CA ILE A 73 5.69 0.94 7.06
C ILE A 73 5.89 2.43 6.78
N SER A 74 6.72 2.74 5.78
CA SER A 74 7.00 4.11 5.32
C SER A 74 6.15 4.51 4.10
N LEU A 75 5.49 3.53 3.46
CA LEU A 75 4.65 3.74 2.28
C LEU A 75 3.30 3.01 2.42
N VAL A 76 2.23 3.74 2.17
CA VAL A 76 0.88 3.19 1.99
C VAL A 76 0.47 3.43 0.54
N VAL A 77 0.03 2.38 -0.16
CA VAL A 77 -0.54 2.48 -1.51
C VAL A 77 -2.01 2.09 -1.44
N ASN A 78 -2.89 2.98 -1.84
CA ASN A 78 -4.28 2.64 -2.10
C ASN A 78 -4.38 2.23 -3.57
N TYR A 79 -4.23 0.94 -3.84
CA TYR A 79 -4.33 0.39 -5.19
C TYR A 79 -5.75 0.55 -5.73
N ASP A 80 -6.73 0.24 -4.87
CA ASP A 80 -8.13 0.60 -5.09
C ASP A 80 -8.49 1.76 -4.16
N ILE A 81 -9.08 2.82 -4.70
CA ILE A 81 -9.65 3.90 -3.89
C ILE A 81 -10.72 3.32 -2.93
N PRO A 82 -10.71 3.72 -1.65
CA PRO A 82 -11.72 3.27 -0.70
C PRO A 82 -13.11 3.83 -1.07
N LEU A 83 -14.14 3.08 -0.70
CA LEU A 83 -15.54 3.44 -0.98
C LEU A 83 -16.05 4.58 -0.08
N ASP A 84 -15.39 4.79 1.05
CA ASP A 84 -15.66 5.85 2.01
C ASP A 84 -14.37 6.58 2.41
N ALA A 85 -14.51 7.83 2.85
CA ALA A 85 -13.37 8.68 3.14
C ALA A 85 -12.67 8.35 4.47
N GLU A 86 -13.39 7.77 5.44
CA GLU A 86 -12.79 7.39 6.74
C GLU A 86 -11.83 6.22 6.58
N SER A 87 -12.17 5.26 5.71
CA SER A 87 -11.29 4.16 5.32
C SER A 87 -9.96 4.69 4.75
N TYR A 88 -9.96 5.76 3.94
CA TYR A 88 -8.71 6.38 3.48
C TYR A 88 -7.83 6.83 4.66
N VAL A 89 -8.40 7.52 5.64
CA VAL A 89 -7.69 7.99 6.84
C VAL A 89 -7.10 6.81 7.64
N HIS A 90 -7.88 5.75 7.84
CA HIS A 90 -7.42 4.55 8.55
C HIS A 90 -6.28 3.82 7.84
N ARG A 91 -6.30 3.81 6.50
CA ARG A 91 -5.24 3.22 5.66
C ARG A 91 -3.95 4.03 5.75
N ILE A 92 -4.01 5.34 5.53
CA ILE A 92 -2.80 6.18 5.59
C ILE A 92 -2.22 6.27 7.01
N GLY A 93 -3.05 6.08 8.04
CA GLY A 93 -2.61 5.96 9.44
C GLY A 93 -1.75 4.73 9.76
N ARG A 94 -1.46 3.87 8.77
CA ARG A 94 -0.46 2.79 8.89
C ARG A 94 0.98 3.28 8.69
N THR A 95 1.18 4.48 8.16
CA THR A 95 2.51 5.10 8.03
C THR A 95 2.59 6.41 8.84
N GLY A 96 3.77 7.03 8.88
CA GLY A 96 3.98 8.32 9.54
C GLY A 96 3.91 8.26 11.07
N ARG A 97 4.16 7.08 11.66
CA ARG A 97 4.13 6.85 13.11
C ARG A 97 5.46 7.21 13.78
N ALA A 98 5.43 7.43 15.10
CA ALA A 98 6.60 7.70 15.94
C ALA A 98 7.47 8.89 15.44
N GLY A 99 6.85 9.92 14.87
CA GLY A 99 7.56 11.11 14.37
C GLY A 99 8.32 10.89 13.05
N ARG A 100 8.21 9.71 12.42
CA ARG A 100 8.80 9.42 11.12
C ARG A 100 7.93 10.00 10.00
N SER A 101 8.55 10.41 8.91
CA SER A 101 7.81 10.76 7.69
C SER A 101 7.22 9.49 7.05
N GLY A 102 5.94 9.55 6.70
CA GLY A 102 5.26 8.51 5.94
C GLY A 102 4.69 9.07 4.65
N ARG A 103 4.50 8.19 3.66
CA ARG A 103 3.93 8.56 2.36
C ARG A 103 2.70 7.73 2.04
N ALA A 104 1.74 8.38 1.38
CA ALA A 104 0.56 7.74 0.84
C ALA A 104 0.44 8.00 -0.66
N LEU A 105 0.23 6.95 -1.45
CA LEU A 105 -0.12 7.03 -2.87
C LEU A 105 -1.54 6.50 -3.06
N LEU A 106 -2.28 7.10 -3.96
CA LEU A 106 -3.65 6.74 -4.28
C LEU A 106 -3.81 6.63 -5.79
N PHE A 107 -4.27 5.47 -6.26
CA PHE A 107 -4.73 5.31 -7.63
C PHE A 107 -6.20 5.69 -7.74
N VAL A 108 -6.53 6.44 -8.79
CA VAL A 108 -7.87 6.95 -9.05
C VAL A 108 -8.19 6.77 -10.51
N GLU A 109 -9.23 6.01 -10.82
CA GLU A 109 -9.75 5.94 -12.17
C GLU A 109 -10.70 7.12 -12.47
N PRO A 110 -10.93 7.49 -13.74
CA PRO A 110 -11.82 8.59 -14.10
C PRO A 110 -13.22 8.48 -13.49
N ARG A 111 -13.78 7.26 -13.42
CA ARG A 111 -15.10 6.98 -12.83
C ARG A 111 -15.16 7.18 -11.31
N GLU A 112 -14.01 7.24 -10.65
CA GLU A 112 -13.89 7.30 -9.19
C GLU A 112 -13.63 8.71 -8.66
N ARG A 113 -13.61 9.73 -9.54
CA ARG A 113 -13.41 11.14 -9.15
C ARG A 113 -14.38 11.63 -8.07
N ARG A 114 -15.59 11.06 -7.97
CA ARG A 114 -16.53 11.37 -6.87
C ARG A 114 -16.01 10.88 -5.52
N LEU A 115 -15.41 9.70 -5.45
CA LEU A 115 -14.82 9.16 -4.22
C LEU A 115 -13.60 9.99 -3.79
N LEU A 116 -12.77 10.40 -4.75
CA LEU A 116 -11.64 11.29 -4.50
C LEU A 116 -12.11 12.61 -3.85
N ARG A 117 -13.13 13.26 -4.42
CA ARG A 117 -13.68 14.51 -3.84
C ARG A 117 -14.18 14.34 -2.41
N ASN A 118 -14.80 13.19 -2.09
CA ASN A 118 -15.23 12.91 -0.72
C ASN A 118 -14.05 12.81 0.24
N ILE A 119 -12.96 12.16 -0.19
CA ILE A 119 -11.71 12.07 0.60
C ILE A 119 -11.11 13.46 0.81
N GLU A 120 -10.97 14.26 -0.23
CA GLU A 120 -10.41 15.62 -0.15
C GLU A 120 -11.25 16.52 0.77
N HIS A 121 -12.57 16.41 0.71
CA HIS A 121 -13.47 17.15 1.56
C HIS A 121 -13.28 16.79 3.05
N LEU A 122 -13.19 15.50 3.38
CA LEU A 122 -12.94 15.04 4.74
C LEU A 122 -11.56 15.50 5.24
N MET A 123 -10.53 15.37 4.40
CA MET A 123 -9.15 15.76 4.72
C MET A 123 -8.95 17.28 4.77
N LYS A 124 -9.90 18.05 4.24
CA LYS A 124 -9.83 19.51 4.06
C LYS A 124 -8.59 19.95 3.28
N LYS A 125 -8.07 19.07 2.41
CA LYS A 125 -6.86 19.29 1.62
C LYS A 125 -7.00 18.57 0.27
N PRO A 126 -6.58 19.18 -0.83
CA PRO A 126 -6.50 18.50 -2.11
C PRO A 126 -5.42 17.41 -2.08
N ILE A 127 -5.62 16.34 -2.84
CA ILE A 127 -4.59 15.34 -3.10
C ILE A 127 -3.93 15.69 -4.42
N ASN A 128 -2.63 16.02 -4.37
CA ASN A 128 -1.89 16.41 -5.57
C ASN A 128 -1.76 15.23 -6.53
N GLU A 129 -2.15 15.45 -7.78
CA GLU A 129 -1.95 14.49 -8.87
C GLU A 129 -0.45 14.45 -9.22
N VAL A 130 0.08 13.23 -9.40
CA VAL A 130 1.48 13.01 -9.79
C VAL A 130 1.51 12.34 -11.14
N GLU A 131 2.43 12.79 -12.00
CA GLU A 131 2.64 12.13 -13.29
C GLU A 131 3.28 10.76 -13.09
N LEU A 132 2.92 9.82 -13.95
CA LEU A 132 3.57 8.51 -13.96
C LEU A 132 5.06 8.69 -14.30
N PRO A 133 5.97 7.99 -13.59
CA PRO A 133 7.38 7.99 -13.95
C PRO A 133 7.54 7.61 -15.41
N ASN A 134 8.24 8.43 -16.19
CA ASN A 134 8.46 8.15 -17.59
C ASN A 134 9.32 6.88 -17.79
N HIS A 135 9.28 6.32 -18.99
CA HIS A 135 9.98 5.06 -19.30
C HIS A 135 11.50 5.15 -19.07
N LEU A 136 12.10 6.33 -19.21
CA LEU A 136 13.53 6.56 -18.99
C LEU A 136 13.89 6.40 -17.50
N ILE A 137 13.09 7.00 -16.61
CA ILE A 137 13.24 6.86 -15.16
C ILE A 137 13.09 5.38 -14.76
N LEU A 138 12.12 4.68 -15.33
CA LEU A 138 11.91 3.25 -15.05
C LEU A 138 13.09 2.38 -15.50
N GLN A 139 13.68 2.66 -16.67
CA GLN A 139 14.87 1.95 -17.16
C GLN A 139 16.09 2.21 -16.27
N GLU A 140 16.31 3.45 -15.86
CA GLU A 140 17.41 3.79 -14.94
C GLU A 140 17.25 3.09 -13.58
N CYS A 141 16.03 3.01 -13.06
CA CYS A 141 15.73 2.30 -11.82
C CYS A 141 16.00 0.80 -11.94
N ARG A 142 15.55 0.15 -13.03
CA ARG A 142 15.84 -1.28 -13.27
C ARG A 142 17.34 -1.55 -13.34
N ARG A 143 18.10 -0.67 -14.01
CA ARG A 143 19.55 -0.80 -14.16
C ARG A 143 20.32 -0.62 -12.83
N LYS A 144 19.79 0.19 -11.90
CA LYS A 144 20.39 0.38 -10.57
C LYS A 144 20.11 -0.77 -9.59
N ASN A 145 19.06 -1.54 -9.84
CA ASN A 145 18.63 -2.67 -9.01
C ASN A 145 19.00 -4.05 -9.62
N SER A 146 19.78 -4.06 -10.71
CA SER A 146 20.38 -5.26 -11.34
C SER A 146 21.85 -5.36 -10.96
#